data_AF-A0A1F8ZMX9-F1
#
_entry.id   AF-A0A1F8ZMX9-F1
#
_cell.length_a   1.000
_cell.length_b   1.000
_cell.length_c   1.000
_cell.angle_alpha   90.00
_cell.angle_beta   90.00
_cell.angle_gamma   90.00
#
_symmetry.space_group_name_H-M   'P 1'
#
loop_
_entity.id
_entity.type
_entity.pdbx_description
1 polymer ?
#
loop_
_entity_poly.entity_id
_entity_poly.type
_entity_poly.pdbx_seq_one_letter_code
_entity_poly.pdbx_strand_id
1 'polypeptide(L)'
;KPYALQTDISRWDYKEIEALCRQARFHPQQVVCYCSASRAEELAAAILAGAKTPDAVVLATGIGAGCGIECNQPIQRFLEAAGLRPERRKDSYQWYGRTTTVWEVSAEVKANHPVFRFLEDRELMDRIVNAPVKP
;
A
#
# COMPACT_ATOMS: atom_id res chain seq x y z
N LYS A 1 16.11 -20.39 16.13
CA LYS A 1 16.59 -19.03 15.75
C LYS A 1 15.40 -18.29 15.13
N PRO A 2 15.18 -16.99 15.40
CA PRO A 2 14.12 -16.24 14.76
C PRO A 2 14.38 -16.12 13.25
N TYR A 3 13.31 -16.10 12.45
CA TYR A 3 13.37 -15.80 11.02
C TYR A 3 13.13 -14.30 10.83
N ALA A 4 13.90 -13.67 9.95
CA ALA A 4 13.66 -12.30 9.50
C ALA A 4 13.02 -12.37 8.11
N LEU A 5 11.80 -11.85 7.99
CA LEU A 5 11.13 -11.64 6.71
C LEU A 5 11.37 -10.20 6.31
N GLN A 6 12.05 -10.00 5.19
CA GLN A 6 12.31 -8.68 4.64
C GLN A 6 12.63 -8.80 3.15
N THR A 7 12.10 -7.89 2.34
CA THR A 7 12.52 -7.76 0.94
C THR A 7 13.67 -6.76 0.81
N ASP A 8 14.76 -7.20 0.17
CA ASP A 8 15.97 -6.41 -0.05
C ASP A 8 15.80 -5.44 -1.22
N ILE A 9 15.35 -4.21 -0.93
CA ILE A 9 15.05 -3.18 -1.94
C ILE A 9 16.20 -2.87 -2.90
N SER A 10 17.46 -3.18 -2.54
CA SER A 10 18.64 -2.90 -3.37
C SER A 10 18.71 -3.74 -4.64
N ARG A 11 17.88 -4.79 -4.76
CA ARG A 11 17.87 -5.71 -5.91
C ARG A 11 17.00 -5.23 -7.08
N TRP A 12 16.30 -4.11 -6.95
CA TRP A 12 15.42 -3.54 -7.97
C TRP A 12 15.78 -2.09 -8.28
N ASP A 13 15.44 -1.63 -9.49
CA ASP A 13 15.60 -0.20 -9.82
C ASP A 13 14.69 0.62 -8.92
N TYR A 14 15.29 1.51 -8.14
CA TYR A 14 14.55 2.36 -7.21
C TYR A 14 13.52 3.24 -7.92
N LYS A 15 13.74 3.59 -9.19
CA LYS A 15 12.73 4.32 -9.99
C LYS A 15 11.47 3.50 -10.24
N GLU A 16 11.60 2.19 -10.42
CA GLU A 16 10.46 1.29 -10.57
C GLU A 16 9.71 1.14 -9.24
N ILE A 17 10.45 1.02 -8.13
CA ILE A 17 9.89 1.02 -6.79
C ILE A 17 9.09 2.31 -6.54
N GLU A 18 9.70 3.46 -6.82
CA GLU A 18 9.09 4.76 -6.64
C GLU A 18 7.84 4.93 -7.51
N ALA A 19 7.91 4.53 -8.78
CA ALA A 19 6.77 4.59 -9.69
C ALA A 19 5.58 3.77 -9.17
N LEU A 20 5.82 2.54 -8.72
CA LEU A 20 4.76 1.69 -8.16
C LEU A 20 4.18 2.26 -6.86
N CYS A 21 5.02 2.78 -5.96
CA CYS A 21 4.57 3.47 -4.75
C CYS A 21 3.63 4.64 -5.09
N ARG A 22 4.04 5.50 -6.02
CA ARG A 22 3.27 6.68 -6.44
C ARG A 22 1.96 6.28 -7.11
N GLN A 23 1.97 5.24 -7.93
CA GLN A 23 0.77 4.69 -8.57
C GLN A 23 -0.24 4.17 -7.52
N ALA A 24 0.24 3.54 -6.44
CA ALA A 24 -0.58 3.12 -5.30
C ALA A 24 -1.04 4.29 -4.40
N ARG A 25 -0.57 5.52 -4.65
CA ARG A 25 -0.74 6.73 -3.84
C ARG A 25 -0.04 6.68 -2.49
N PHE A 26 1.22 6.25 -2.50
CA PHE A 26 2.11 6.26 -1.34
C PHE A 26 3.43 6.95 -1.66
N HIS A 27 3.99 7.65 -0.68
CA HIS A 27 5.40 8.02 -0.72
C HIS A 27 6.25 6.76 -0.40
N PRO A 28 7.39 6.51 -1.08
CA PRO A 28 8.20 5.29 -0.88
C PRO A 28 8.61 5.04 0.57
N GLN A 29 8.93 6.11 1.31
CA GLN A 29 9.33 6.02 2.71
C GLN A 29 8.16 5.96 3.71
N GLN A 30 6.91 6.00 3.26
CA GLN A 30 5.74 5.94 4.14
C GLN A 30 5.64 4.56 4.80
N VAL A 31 5.39 4.52 6.11
CA VAL A 31 5.13 3.27 6.83
C VAL A 31 3.81 2.68 6.35
N VAL A 32 3.82 1.39 6.00
CA VAL A 32 2.64 0.64 5.55
C VAL A 32 2.24 -0.46 6.52
N CYS A 33 3.14 -0.89 7.40
CA CYS A 33 2.85 -1.81 8.49
C CYS A 33 3.51 -1.35 9.79
N TYR A 34 2.70 -0.99 10.78
CA TYR A 34 3.21 -0.55 12.07
C TYR A 34 3.76 -1.71 12.91
N CYS A 35 3.27 -2.94 12.70
CA CYS A 35 3.76 -4.12 13.43
C CYS A 35 5.21 -4.50 13.07
N SER A 36 5.59 -4.37 11.79
CA SER A 36 6.94 -4.68 11.31
C SER A 36 7.80 -3.43 11.05
N ALA A 37 7.22 -2.24 11.20
CA ALA A 37 7.80 -0.95 10.79
C ALA A 37 8.24 -0.91 9.30
N SER A 38 7.64 -1.74 8.45
CA SER A 38 7.94 -1.80 7.02
C SER A 38 7.36 -0.61 6.26
N ARG A 39 8.08 -0.22 5.20
CA ARG A 39 7.76 0.93 4.35
C ARG A 39 7.18 0.52 2.99
N ALA A 40 6.55 1.47 2.32
CA ALA A 40 5.96 1.32 0.99
C ALA A 40 6.95 0.80 -0.06
N GLU A 41 8.21 1.22 0.00
CA GLU A 41 9.28 0.77 -0.91
C GLU A 41 9.56 -0.74 -0.82
N GLU A 42 9.48 -1.32 0.38
CA GLU A 42 9.65 -2.75 0.59
C GLU A 42 8.48 -3.55 0.00
N LEU A 43 7.26 -3.05 0.18
CA LEU A 43 6.05 -3.64 -0.40
C LEU A 43 6.09 -3.60 -1.93
N ALA A 44 6.48 -2.46 -2.53
CA ALA A 44 6.68 -2.34 -3.97
C ALA A 44 7.75 -3.31 -4.47
N ALA A 45 8.91 -3.36 -3.82
CA ALA A 45 9.99 -4.27 -4.18
C ALA A 45 9.53 -5.72 -4.15
N ALA A 46 8.74 -6.14 -3.16
CA ALA A 46 8.22 -7.50 -3.08
C ALA A 46 7.29 -7.85 -4.25
N ILE A 47 6.47 -6.91 -4.69
CA ILE A 47 5.58 -7.10 -5.85
C ILE A 47 6.39 -7.16 -7.14
N LEU A 48 7.39 -6.28 -7.31
CA LEU A 48 8.35 -6.34 -8.42
C LEU A 48 9.16 -7.65 -8.42
N ALA A 49 9.41 -8.23 -7.23
CA ALA A 49 10.02 -9.54 -7.06
C ALA A 49 9.10 -10.72 -7.43
N GLY A 50 7.82 -10.46 -7.71
CA GLY A 50 6.85 -11.47 -8.12
C GLY A 50 5.81 -11.85 -7.06
N ALA A 51 5.70 -11.13 -5.94
CA ALA A 51 4.59 -11.32 -5.01
C ALA A 51 3.27 -10.85 -5.64
N LYS A 52 2.36 -11.81 -5.92
CA LYS A 52 1.10 -11.54 -6.65
C LYS A 52 -0.17 -11.62 -5.80
N THR A 53 -0.03 -11.96 -4.52
CA THR A 53 -1.16 -12.12 -3.59
C THR A 53 -0.79 -11.53 -2.23
N PRO A 54 -1.77 -11.18 -1.37
CA PRO A 54 -1.47 -10.73 -0.02
C PRO A 54 -0.61 -11.71 0.78
N ASP A 55 -0.90 -13.01 0.71
CA ASP A 55 -0.11 -14.04 1.39
C ASP A 55 1.35 -14.08 0.89
N ALA A 56 1.57 -13.88 -0.42
CA ALA A 56 2.92 -13.83 -0.98
C ALA A 56 3.69 -12.58 -0.52
N VAL A 57 3.00 -11.45 -0.35
CA VAL A 57 3.58 -10.24 0.24
C VAL A 57 3.98 -10.49 1.69
N VAL A 58 3.11 -11.11 2.50
CA VAL A 58 3.42 -11.47 3.89
C VAL A 58 4.65 -12.36 3.97
N LEU A 59 4.75 -13.38 3.11
CA LEU A 59 5.90 -14.28 3.07
C LEU A 59 7.20 -13.57 2.66
N ALA A 60 7.13 -12.57 1.78
CA ALA A 60 8.30 -11.85 1.28
C ALA A 60 8.81 -10.75 2.22
N THR A 61 7.92 -10.14 3.02
CA THR A 61 8.21 -8.88 3.75
C THR A 61 7.84 -8.91 5.24
N GLY A 62 7.02 -9.86 5.67
CA GLY A 62 6.39 -9.83 7.00
C GLY A 62 5.26 -8.80 7.14
N ILE A 63 4.98 -7.96 6.13
CA ILE A 63 3.85 -7.02 6.11
C ILE A 63 2.55 -7.82 6.18
N GLY A 64 1.86 -7.75 7.32
CA GLY A 64 0.62 -8.50 7.60
C GLY A 64 0.78 -9.68 8.56
N ALA A 65 2.01 -10.03 8.96
CA ALA A 65 2.26 -11.12 9.91
C ALA A 65 1.95 -10.76 11.38
N GLY A 66 1.76 -9.47 11.69
CA GLY A 66 1.41 -8.96 13.01
C GLY A 66 -0.11 -8.94 13.26
N CYS A 67 -0.73 -7.76 13.17
CA CYS A 67 -2.16 -7.60 13.40
C CYS A 67 -3.06 -8.15 12.27
N GLY A 68 -2.53 -8.27 11.04
CA GLY A 68 -3.27 -8.75 9.87
C GLY A 68 -4.36 -7.81 9.31
N ILE A 69 -4.55 -6.62 9.89
CA ILE A 69 -5.69 -5.74 9.59
C ILE A 69 -5.26 -4.45 8.88
N GLU A 70 -4.40 -3.64 9.50
CA GLU A 70 -4.16 -2.25 9.05
C GLU A 70 -3.43 -2.16 7.71
N CYS A 71 -2.43 -3.02 7.50
CA CYS A 71 -1.64 -3.05 6.27
C CYS A 71 -2.38 -3.72 5.10
N ASN A 72 -3.58 -4.28 5.32
CA ASN A 72 -4.34 -4.93 4.27
C ASN A 72 -4.72 -3.93 3.16
N GLN A 73 -5.19 -2.74 3.53
CA GLN A 73 -5.53 -1.68 2.57
C GLN A 73 -4.31 -1.27 1.71
N PRO A 74 -3.12 -0.96 2.27
CA PRO A 74 -1.91 -0.77 1.48
C PRO A 74 -1.59 -1.93 0.53
N ILE A 75 -1.61 -3.18 1.02
CA ILE A 75 -1.33 -4.37 0.19
C ILE A 75 -2.25 -4.41 -1.03
N GLN A 76 -3.56 -4.25 -0.83
CA GLN A 76 -4.53 -4.29 -1.92
C GLN A 76 -4.30 -3.17 -2.94
N ARG A 77 -4.00 -1.95 -2.47
CA ARG A 77 -3.72 -0.80 -3.36
C ARG A 77 -2.47 -1.01 -4.20
N PHE A 78 -1.41 -1.58 -3.63
CA PHE A 78 -0.18 -1.87 -4.37
C PHE A 78 -0.38 -2.99 -5.38
N LEU A 79 -1.13 -4.04 -5.02
CA LEU A 79 -1.48 -5.10 -5.96
C LEU A 79 -2.33 -4.54 -7.12
N GLU A 80 -3.34 -3.72 -6.83
CA GLU A 80 -4.16 -3.05 -7.87
C GLU A 80 -3.32 -2.12 -8.75
N ALA A 81 -2.40 -1.35 -8.16
CA ALA A 81 -1.45 -0.51 -8.90
C ALA A 81 -0.54 -1.35 -9.81
N ALA A 82 -0.14 -2.55 -9.40
CA ALA A 82 0.61 -3.48 -10.25
C ALA A 82 -0.27 -4.20 -11.30
N GLY A 83 -1.54 -3.83 -11.44
CA GLY A 83 -2.48 -4.45 -12.38
C GLY A 83 -3.02 -5.81 -11.89
N LEU A 84 -2.81 -6.15 -10.62
CA LEU A 84 -3.26 -7.40 -10.01
C LEU A 84 -4.61 -7.19 -9.32
N ARG A 85 -5.51 -8.15 -9.46
CA ARG A 85 -6.82 -8.17 -8.78
C ARG A 85 -6.94 -9.46 -7.97
N PRO A 86 -6.31 -9.54 -6.80
CA PRO A 86 -6.38 -10.74 -5.99
C PRO A 86 -7.82 -10.90 -5.47
N GLU A 87 -8.38 -12.09 -5.62
CA GLU A 87 -9.72 -12.40 -5.14
C GLU A 87 -9.66 -12.91 -3.70
N ARG A 88 -10.71 -12.61 -2.93
CA ARG A 88 -10.87 -13.17 -1.60
C ARG A 88 -10.97 -14.69 -1.72
N ARG A 89 -10.04 -15.40 -1.09
CA ARG A 89 -10.19 -16.85 -0.92
C ARG A 89 -11.37 -17.16 0.00
N LYS A 90 -12.18 -18.17 -0.36
CA LYS A 90 -13.39 -18.55 0.38
C LYS A 90 -13.10 -18.98 1.83
N ASP A 91 -11.92 -19.55 2.06
CA ASP A 91 -11.42 -20.02 3.35
C ASP A 91 -10.69 -18.94 4.17
N SER A 92 -10.48 -17.74 3.62
CA SER A 92 -9.80 -16.66 4.34
C SER A 92 -10.75 -15.88 5.23
N TYR A 93 -10.39 -15.80 6.52
CA TYR A 93 -11.05 -14.99 7.55
C TYR A 93 -10.38 -13.61 7.73
N GLN A 94 -9.15 -13.41 7.25
CA GLN A 94 -8.38 -12.16 7.35
C GLN A 94 -8.25 -11.49 5.97
N TRP A 95 -9.38 -11.34 5.29
CA TRP A 95 -9.44 -10.59 4.04
C TRP A 95 -10.23 -9.30 4.22
N TYR A 96 -9.54 -8.17 4.12
CA TYR A 96 -10.17 -6.86 4.06
C TYR A 96 -10.12 -6.38 2.61
N GLY A 97 -11.28 -6.04 2.06
CA GLY A 97 -11.34 -5.48 0.72
C GLY A 97 -10.77 -4.07 0.69
N ARG A 98 -10.73 -3.50 -0.50
CA ARG A 98 -10.35 -2.10 -0.65
C ARG A 98 -11.41 -1.19 -0.04
N THR A 99 -11.00 -0.23 0.78
CA THR A 99 -11.87 0.86 1.26
C THR A 99 -11.76 2.09 0.37
N THR A 100 -12.85 2.86 0.29
CA THR A 100 -12.89 4.15 -0.42
C THR A 100 -11.96 5.14 0.26
N THR A 101 -11.16 5.84 -0.54
CA THR A 101 -10.21 6.87 -0.11
C THR A 101 -10.59 8.24 -0.67
N VAL A 102 -9.91 9.30 -0.22
CA VAL A 102 -10.17 10.68 -0.65
C VAL A 102 -10.10 10.88 -2.18
N TRP A 103 -9.30 10.07 -2.87
CA TRP A 103 -9.18 10.07 -4.33
C TRP A 103 -10.39 9.47 -5.07
N GLU A 104 -11.23 8.70 -4.36
CA GLU A 104 -12.31 7.89 -4.94
C GLU A 104 -13.71 8.41 -4.56
N VAL A 105 -13.80 9.33 -3.59
CA VAL A 105 -15.07 9.96 -3.21
C VAL A 105 -15.65 10.72 -4.41
N SER A 106 -16.90 10.40 -4.78
CA SER A 106 -17.58 10.99 -5.93
C SER A 106 -17.87 12.48 -5.74
N ALA A 107 -18.07 13.20 -6.85
CA ALA A 107 -18.44 14.62 -6.81
C ALA A 107 -19.78 14.85 -6.10
N GLU A 108 -20.74 13.94 -6.28
CA GLU A 108 -22.04 13.97 -5.61
C GLU A 108 -21.90 13.88 -4.09
N VAL A 109 -21.11 12.91 -3.59
CA VAL A 109 -20.88 12.76 -2.14
C VAL A 109 -20.19 14.01 -1.58
N LYS A 110 -19.25 14.61 -2.31
CA LYS A 110 -18.61 15.87 -1.90
C LYS A 110 -19.61 17.02 -1.80
N ALA A 111 -20.51 17.15 -2.78
CA ALA A 111 -21.52 18.21 -2.79
C ALA A 111 -22.55 18.05 -1.67
N ASN A 112 -22.97 16.81 -1.39
CA ASN A 112 -23.98 16.50 -0.36
C ASN A 112 -23.42 16.54 1.07
N HIS A 113 -22.10 16.51 1.25
CA HIS A 113 -21.46 16.49 2.57
C HIS A 113 -20.37 17.58 2.70
N PRO A 114 -20.72 18.88 2.62
CA PRO A 114 -19.76 19.99 2.61
C PRO A 114 -19.04 20.22 3.95
N VAL A 115 -19.45 19.53 5.03
CA VAL A 115 -18.77 19.58 6.33
C VAL A 115 -17.39 18.91 6.29
N PHE A 116 -17.17 17.98 5.35
CA PHE A 116 -15.89 17.30 5.17
C PHE A 116 -15.00 18.05 4.18
N ARG A 117 -13.70 18.10 4.48
CA ARG A 117 -12.68 18.81 3.70
C ARG A 117 -12.06 17.94 2.62
N PHE A 118 -12.90 17.27 1.82
CA PHE A 118 -12.43 16.27 0.86
C PHE A 118 -11.43 16.82 -0.18
N LEU A 119 -11.51 18.10 -0.51
CA LEU A 119 -10.61 18.72 -1.47
C LEU A 119 -9.25 19.03 -0.84
N GLU A 120 -9.25 19.68 0.32
CA GLU A 120 -8.05 20.05 1.06
C GLU A 120 -7.30 18.79 1.56
N ASP A 121 -8.04 17.77 1.99
CA ASP A 121 -7.47 16.46 2.36
C ASP A 121 -6.81 15.81 1.14
N ARG A 122 -7.44 15.87 -0.04
CA ARG A 122 -6.82 15.36 -1.28
C ARG A 122 -5.55 16.12 -1.62
N GLU A 123 -5.57 17.45 -1.54
CA GLU A 123 -4.39 18.28 -1.79
C GLU A 123 -3.24 17.97 -0.81
N LEU A 124 -3.55 17.77 0.47
CA LEU A 124 -2.57 17.31 1.46
C LEU A 124 -2.01 15.94 1.11
N MET A 125 -2.86 14.97 0.80
CA MET A 125 -2.42 13.62 0.45
C MET A 125 -1.60 13.60 -0.84
N ASP A 126 -1.98 14.38 -1.85
CA ASP A 126 -1.20 14.52 -3.09
C ASP A 126 0.16 15.17 -2.82
N ARG A 127 0.27 16.14 -1.91
CA ARG A 127 1.57 16.69 -1.47
C ARG A 127 2.44 15.66 -0.77
N ILE A 128 1.85 14.83 0.11
CA ILE A 128 2.58 13.77 0.83
C ILE A 128 3.12 12.73 -0.16
N VAL A 129 2.26 12.23 -1.06
CA VAL A 129 2.67 11.27 -2.09
C VAL A 129 3.81 11.84 -2.92
N ASN A 130 3.70 13.11 -3.34
CA ASN A 130 4.66 13.77 -4.21
C ASN A 130 5.86 14.40 -3.50
N ALA A 131 6.03 14.18 -2.20
CA ALA A 131 7.20 14.68 -1.48
C ALA A 131 8.50 14.12 -2.11
N PRO A 132 9.60 14.89 -2.08
CA PRO A 132 10.90 14.40 -2.55
C PRO A 132 11.38 13.23 -1.69
N VAL A 133 11.87 12.18 -2.35
CA VAL A 133 12.58 11.10 -1.67
C VAL A 133 13.95 11.64 -1.28
N LYS A 134 14.21 11.76 0.03
CA LYS A 134 15.55 12.09 0.52
C LYS A 134 16.39 10.81 0.56
N PRO A 135 17.61 10.83 0.00
CA PRO A 135 18.53 9.69 0.08
C PRO A 135 18.93 9.37 1.52
#